data_AF-A0A3N7FRV6-F1
#
_entry.id   AF-A0A3N7FRV6-F1
#
_cell.length_a   1.000
_cell.length_b   1.000
_cell.length_c   1.000
_cell.angle_alpha   90.00
_cell.angle_beta   90.00
_cell.angle_gamma   90.00
#
_symmetry.space_group_name_H-M   'P 1'
#
loop_
_entity.id
_entity.type
_entity.pdbx_description
1 polymer ?
#
loop_
_entity_poly.entity_id
_entity_poly.type
_entity_poly.pdbx_seq_one_letter_code
_entity_poly.pdbx_strand_id
1 'polypeptide(L)'
;MEIEDEDAVKPEGWLDDEPEEIDDPDALKPGEWDEEEDGEWEPPKNDNPKCELAPGCGEWKRPMKRNPAYKGKWHAPLIDNPNYKGIWKPQEIPNSAYFELEKPDFEPIAAIGIEIWSMQDGILFDNILIASDEKVADTYRETTWKPKFEVEKEKLKAEEATAGHGISSFKKKIFNLLYKIGDIPFLGAYKPKIIDLIEQGEKQPNINIGILASIVIVIFTIFYRILFGGRRPVVDVPETSSADASVTSINQGSSREREREDENDDENEDEDAAVPPRRRATRRET
;
A
#
# COMPACT_ATOMS: atom_id res chain seq x y z
N MET A 1 26.76 -12.65 24.50
CA MET A 1 27.12 -11.94 23.26
C MET A 1 27.54 -10.52 23.58
N GLU A 2 26.79 -9.85 24.44
CA GLU A 2 27.14 -8.57 25.04
C GLU A 2 27.21 -8.71 26.56
N ILE A 3 27.83 -7.73 27.21
CA ILE A 3 27.92 -7.51 28.65
C ILE A 3 27.59 -6.05 28.90
N GLU A 4 27.11 -5.71 30.10
CA GLU A 4 26.86 -4.32 30.46
C GLU A 4 28.15 -3.51 30.39
N ASP A 5 28.04 -2.27 29.92
CA ASP A 5 29.17 -1.34 29.92
C ASP A 5 29.30 -0.66 31.29
N GLU A 6 30.23 -1.17 32.11
CA GLU A 6 30.54 -0.58 33.42
C GLU A 6 31.13 0.84 33.32
N ASP A 7 31.70 1.20 32.17
CA ASP A 7 32.30 2.52 31.93
C ASP A 7 31.24 3.58 31.57
N ALA A 8 30.03 3.15 31.19
CA ALA A 8 28.93 4.06 30.88
C ALA A 8 28.36 4.68 32.16
N VAL A 9 28.30 6.00 32.21
CA VAL A 9 27.68 6.73 33.32
C VAL A 9 26.33 7.26 32.85
N LYS A 10 25.34 7.18 33.73
CA LYS A 10 24.02 7.73 33.47
C LYS A 10 24.11 9.24 33.21
N PRO A 11 23.53 9.77 32.12
CA PRO A 11 23.52 11.20 31.86
C PRO A 11 22.85 12.00 32.97
N GLU A 12 23.39 13.18 33.28
CA GLU A 12 22.75 14.13 34.21
C GLU A 12 21.45 14.65 33.59
N GLY A 13 20.35 14.60 34.35
CA GLY A 13 19.02 15.06 33.90
C GLY A 13 18.11 13.99 33.28
N TRP A 14 18.51 12.71 33.34
CA TRP A 14 17.65 11.58 32.98
C TRP A 14 16.40 11.49 33.89
N LEU A 15 15.22 11.29 33.30
CA LEU A 15 13.94 11.25 34.00
C LEU A 15 13.52 9.81 34.32
N ASP A 16 13.90 9.25 35.46
CA ASP A 16 13.56 7.86 35.82
C ASP A 16 12.08 7.61 36.07
N ASP A 17 11.40 8.61 36.62
CA ASP A 17 10.01 8.51 37.07
C ASP A 17 8.99 8.75 35.95
N GLU A 18 9.44 9.21 34.77
CA GLU A 18 8.58 9.49 33.62
C GLU A 18 8.70 8.35 32.60
N PRO A 19 7.57 7.78 32.12
CA PRO A 19 7.62 6.72 31.12
C PRO A 19 8.08 7.27 29.75
N GLU A 20 8.72 6.42 28.95
CA GLU A 20 9.18 6.75 27.59
C GLU A 20 7.99 6.98 26.64
N GLU A 21 6.93 6.19 26.81
CA GLU A 21 5.68 6.28 26.07
C GLU A 21 4.51 6.59 27.02
N ILE A 22 3.60 7.46 26.58
CA ILE A 22 2.34 7.78 27.27
C ILE A 22 1.16 7.43 26.36
N ASP A 23 0.03 7.10 26.96
CA ASP A 23 -1.20 6.88 26.21
C ASP A 23 -1.62 8.18 25.51
N ASP A 24 -2.04 8.08 24.25
CA ASP A 24 -2.52 9.22 23.47
C ASP A 24 -3.79 9.81 24.11
N PRO A 25 -3.74 11.05 24.65
CA PRO A 25 -4.90 11.65 25.32
C PRO A 25 -6.04 11.99 24.34
N ASP A 26 -5.75 12.04 23.05
CA ASP A 26 -6.72 12.35 22.00
C ASP A 26 -7.32 11.07 21.37
N ALA A 27 -6.84 9.89 21.75
CA ALA A 27 -7.38 8.62 21.26
C ALA A 27 -8.72 8.31 21.92
N LEU A 28 -9.72 8.06 21.08
CA LEU A 28 -11.05 7.63 21.49
C LEU A 28 -11.29 6.19 21.06
N LYS A 29 -11.88 5.40 21.95
CA LYS A 29 -12.35 4.05 21.64
C LYS A 29 -13.33 4.10 20.46
N PRO A 30 -13.11 3.33 19.38
CA PRO A 30 -14.07 3.24 18.28
C PRO A 30 -15.44 2.76 18.76
N GLY A 31 -16.52 3.33 18.23
CA GLY A 31 -17.88 2.97 18.62
C GLY A 31 -18.30 1.54 18.27
N GLU A 32 -17.63 0.94 17.29
CA GLU A 32 -17.83 -0.45 16.84
C GLU A 32 -16.87 -1.44 17.52
N TRP A 33 -16.13 -1.02 18.55
CA TRP A 33 -15.21 -1.91 19.28
C TRP A 33 -15.98 -2.79 20.27
N ASP A 34 -15.86 -4.10 20.12
CA ASP A 34 -16.50 -5.08 20.99
C ASP A 34 -15.48 -5.65 21.98
N GLU A 35 -15.68 -5.46 23.30
CA GLU A 35 -14.74 -5.97 24.31
C GLU A 35 -14.75 -7.50 24.44
N GLU A 36 -15.82 -8.18 24.03
CA GLU A 36 -15.93 -9.64 24.08
C GLU A 36 -15.17 -10.28 22.90
N GLU A 37 -15.23 -9.67 21.71
CA GLU A 37 -14.59 -10.17 20.50
C GLU A 37 -13.18 -9.58 20.25
N ASP A 38 -12.97 -8.28 20.47
CA ASP A 38 -11.71 -7.55 20.21
C ASP A 38 -10.82 -7.39 21.46
N GLY A 39 -11.36 -7.63 22.66
CA GLY A 39 -10.66 -7.50 23.95
C GLY A 39 -10.72 -6.09 24.58
N GLU A 40 -10.01 -5.90 25.70
CA GLU A 40 -9.92 -4.58 26.36
C GLU A 40 -9.24 -3.58 25.43
N TRP A 41 -9.89 -2.44 25.19
CA TRP A 41 -9.33 -1.40 24.32
C TRP A 41 -8.23 -0.65 25.06
N GLU A 42 -7.01 -0.70 24.52
CA GLU A 42 -5.88 0.10 24.97
C GLU A 42 -5.62 1.26 23.98
N PRO A 43 -5.43 2.50 24.48
CA PRO A 43 -5.10 3.62 23.62
C PRO A 43 -3.73 3.42 22.96
N PRO A 44 -3.52 3.91 21.72
CA PRO A 44 -2.19 3.96 21.12
C PRO A 44 -1.22 4.72 22.01
N LYS A 45 0.02 4.23 22.08
CA LYS A 45 1.10 4.87 22.82
C LYS A 45 1.81 5.90 21.94
N ASN A 46 2.03 7.09 22.49
CA ASN A 46 2.78 8.18 21.89
C ASN A 46 4.05 8.47 22.71
N ASP A 47 5.09 8.96 22.04
CA ASP A 47 6.32 9.39 22.70
C ASP A 47 6.03 10.50 23.71
N ASN A 48 6.57 10.37 24.92
CA ASN A 48 6.35 11.37 25.97
C ASN A 48 7.12 12.67 25.64
N PRO A 49 6.43 13.82 25.47
CA PRO A 49 7.07 15.08 25.08
C PRO A 49 8.07 15.61 26.12
N LYS A 50 7.98 15.17 27.37
CA LYS A 50 9.00 15.49 28.40
C LYS A 50 10.34 14.82 28.13
N CYS A 51 10.33 13.71 27.40
CA CYS A 51 11.51 12.91 27.07
C CYS A 51 12.29 13.50 25.90
N GLU A 52 11.64 14.25 25.01
CA GLU A 52 12.33 15.00 23.95
C GLU A 52 13.20 16.13 24.51
N LEU A 53 12.81 16.71 25.65
CA LEU A 53 13.50 17.81 26.30
C LEU A 53 14.60 17.34 27.28
N ALA A 54 14.60 16.04 27.62
CA ALA A 54 15.56 15.43 28.52
C ALA A 54 16.54 14.51 27.76
N PRO A 55 17.67 14.10 28.36
CA PRO A 55 18.58 13.11 27.77
C PRO A 55 17.96 11.71 27.62
N GLY A 56 16.86 11.44 28.33
CA GLY A 56 16.09 10.20 28.26
C GLY A 56 15.11 10.06 29.41
N CYS A 57 14.23 9.06 29.31
CA CYS A 57 13.15 8.77 30.25
C CYS A 57 13.09 7.28 30.61
N GLY A 58 12.36 6.96 31.67
CA GLY A 58 12.17 5.62 32.19
C GLY A 58 13.38 5.13 32.96
N GLU A 59 13.35 3.88 33.41
CA GLU A 59 14.46 3.30 34.16
C GLU A 59 15.72 3.22 33.29
N TRP A 60 16.76 3.98 33.66
CA TRP A 60 18.02 3.97 32.90
C TRP A 60 18.68 2.59 32.94
N LYS A 61 18.84 1.98 31.77
CA LYS A 61 19.58 0.72 31.60
C LYS A 61 20.96 1.01 31.01
N ARG A 62 22.00 0.43 31.61
CA ARG A 62 23.37 0.52 31.08
C ARG A 62 23.39 -0.01 29.64
N PRO A 63 24.05 0.70 28.72
CA PRO A 63 24.21 0.20 27.36
C PRO A 63 24.99 -1.12 27.38
N MET A 64 24.63 -2.02 26.48
CA MET A 64 25.28 -3.31 26.32
C MET A 64 26.49 -3.16 25.38
N LYS A 65 27.69 -3.57 25.83
CA LYS A 65 28.90 -3.62 25.00
C LYS A 65 29.22 -5.04 24.56
N ARG A 66 29.83 -5.17 23.38
CA ARG A 66 30.26 -6.48 22.86
C ARG A 66 31.23 -7.13 23.84
N ASN A 67 30.93 -8.37 24.26
CA ASN A 67 31.81 -9.09 25.18
C ASN A 67 33.09 -9.55 24.45
N PRO A 68 34.28 -9.02 24.78
CA PRO A 68 35.52 -9.40 24.10
C PRO A 68 35.92 -10.87 24.30
N ALA A 69 35.46 -11.50 25.40
CA ALA A 69 35.71 -12.90 25.68
C ALA A 69 34.73 -13.85 24.96
N TYR A 70 33.65 -13.33 24.37
CA TYR A 70 32.65 -14.15 23.68
C TYR A 70 33.12 -14.52 22.27
N LYS A 71 33.53 -15.79 22.09
CA LYS A 71 34.03 -16.34 20.83
C LYS A 71 32.95 -16.92 19.90
N GLY A 72 31.67 -16.69 20.21
CA GLY A 72 30.56 -17.36 19.53
C GLY A 72 30.20 -18.70 20.18
N LYS A 73 29.11 -19.32 19.69
CA LYS A 73 28.83 -20.72 20.02
C LYS A 73 29.92 -21.56 19.35
N TRP A 74 30.50 -22.50 20.09
CA TRP A 74 31.44 -23.42 19.47
C TRP A 74 30.70 -24.31 18.47
N HIS A 75 31.22 -24.41 17.25
CA HIS A 75 30.73 -25.30 16.22
C HIS A 75 31.85 -26.28 15.87
N ALA A 76 31.56 -27.57 15.95
CA ALA A 76 32.47 -28.60 15.48
C ALA A 76 32.69 -28.43 13.96
N PRO A 77 33.91 -28.66 13.44
CA PRO A 77 34.12 -28.67 12.00
C PRO A 77 33.25 -29.78 11.37
N LEU A 78 32.59 -29.44 10.27
CA LEU A 78 31.83 -30.42 9.49
C LEU A 78 32.81 -31.38 8.81
N ILE A 79 32.59 -32.68 8.98
CA ILE A 79 33.29 -33.74 8.27
C ILE A 79 32.35 -34.38 7.26
N ASP A 80 32.88 -34.81 6.12
CA ASP A 80 32.08 -35.53 5.14
C ASP A 80 31.58 -36.84 5.74
N ASN A 81 30.28 -37.09 5.63
CA ASN A 81 29.66 -38.30 6.16
C ASN A 81 30.00 -39.49 5.24
N PRO A 82 30.81 -40.48 5.68
CA PRO A 82 31.17 -41.63 4.85
C PRO A 82 29.97 -42.52 4.48
N ASN A 83 28.85 -42.38 5.19
CA ASN A 83 27.61 -43.10 4.91
C ASN A 83 26.65 -42.33 3.99
N TYR A 84 27.01 -41.13 3.52
CA TYR A 84 26.17 -40.36 2.61
C TYR A 84 26.17 -41.01 1.22
N LYS A 85 24.99 -41.49 0.80
CA LYS A 85 24.80 -42.18 -0.49
C LYS A 85 24.39 -41.23 -1.63
N GLY A 86 24.49 -39.92 -1.40
CA GLY A 86 23.90 -38.90 -2.28
C GLY A 86 22.45 -38.58 -1.94
N ILE A 87 21.87 -37.66 -2.71
CA ILE A 87 20.45 -37.32 -2.62
C ILE A 87 19.68 -38.53 -3.13
N TRP A 88 18.77 -39.06 -2.30
CA TRP A 88 17.91 -40.15 -2.71
C TRP A 88 17.13 -39.77 -3.97
N LYS A 89 17.11 -40.67 -4.95
CA LYS A 89 16.28 -40.56 -6.15
C LYS A 89 15.41 -41.81 -6.26
N PRO A 90 14.14 -41.67 -6.69
CA PRO A 90 13.31 -42.83 -6.95
C PRO A 90 13.92 -43.68 -8.07
N GLN A 91 13.69 -44.99 -8.02
CA GLN A 91 14.07 -45.89 -9.10
C GLN A 91 13.18 -45.63 -10.31
N GLU A 92 13.79 -45.48 -11.48
CA GLU A 92 13.06 -45.40 -12.75
C GLU A 92 12.47 -46.77 -13.08
N ILE A 93 11.16 -46.82 -13.28
CA ILE A 93 10.41 -48.02 -13.65
C ILE A 93 9.89 -47.80 -15.08
N PRO A 94 10.01 -48.78 -15.99
CA PRO A 94 9.47 -48.66 -17.34
C PRO A 94 7.97 -48.34 -17.33
N ASN A 95 7.57 -47.28 -18.03
CA ASN A 95 6.16 -46.90 -18.15
C ASN A 95 5.46 -47.82 -19.16
N SER A 96 4.56 -48.69 -18.68
CA SER A 96 3.76 -49.58 -19.55
C SER A 96 2.78 -48.84 -20.45
N ALA A 97 2.45 -47.58 -20.15
CA ALA A 97 1.60 -46.72 -20.95
C ALA A 97 2.40 -45.76 -21.86
N TYR A 98 3.70 -46.00 -22.04
CA TYR A 98 4.49 -45.22 -22.99
C TYR A 98 4.03 -45.49 -24.42
N PHE A 99 3.78 -44.42 -25.17
CA PHE A 99 3.48 -44.48 -26.59
C PHE A 99 4.15 -43.29 -27.29
N GLU A 100 4.48 -43.47 -28.57
CA GLU A 100 5.04 -42.44 -29.43
C GLU A 100 4.14 -42.35 -30.67
N LEU A 101 3.71 -41.13 -31.01
CA LEU A 101 2.93 -40.84 -32.21
C LEU A 101 3.80 -40.03 -33.16
N GLU A 102 4.19 -40.62 -34.29
CA GLU A 102 4.94 -39.90 -35.33
C GLU A 102 4.08 -38.82 -36.01
N LYS A 103 2.76 -39.07 -36.10
CA LYS A 103 1.77 -38.14 -36.68
C LYS A 103 0.51 -38.14 -35.82
N PRO A 104 0.26 -37.09 -35.04
CA PRO A 104 -0.99 -36.94 -34.32
C PRO A 104 -2.16 -36.82 -35.30
N ASP A 105 -3.24 -37.55 -35.03
CA ASP A 105 -4.51 -37.42 -35.75
C ASP A 105 -5.37 -36.39 -35.03
N PHE A 106 -5.62 -35.25 -35.67
CA PHE A 106 -6.41 -34.16 -35.11
C PHE A 106 -7.79 -34.13 -35.77
N GLU A 107 -8.83 -33.94 -34.96
CA GLU A 107 -10.17 -33.69 -35.49
C GLU A 107 -10.22 -32.36 -36.27
N PRO A 108 -11.05 -32.25 -37.33
CA PRO A 108 -11.18 -31.01 -38.09
C PRO A 108 -11.57 -29.82 -37.20
N ILE A 109 -10.79 -28.73 -37.26
CA ILE A 109 -11.05 -27.51 -36.49
C ILE A 109 -12.13 -26.70 -37.22
N ALA A 110 -13.25 -26.45 -36.54
CA ALA A 110 -14.41 -25.75 -37.12
C ALA A 110 -14.57 -24.30 -36.63
N ALA A 111 -13.98 -23.92 -35.50
CA ALA A 111 -14.14 -22.61 -34.89
C ALA A 111 -12.87 -22.15 -34.17
N ILE A 112 -12.75 -20.83 -33.99
CA ILE A 112 -11.73 -20.20 -33.14
C ILE A 112 -12.45 -19.49 -32.00
N GLY A 113 -12.04 -19.77 -30.76
CA GLY A 113 -12.42 -19.02 -29.58
C GLY A 113 -11.19 -18.40 -28.92
N ILE A 114 -11.35 -17.21 -28.34
CA ILE A 114 -10.33 -16.58 -27.50
C ILE A 114 -10.88 -16.60 -26.08
N GLU A 115 -10.29 -17.44 -25.23
CA GLU A 115 -10.61 -17.53 -23.81
C GLU A 115 -9.43 -16.98 -23.01
N ILE A 116 -9.64 -15.88 -22.29
CA ILE A 116 -8.63 -15.24 -21.46
C ILE A 116 -9.23 -14.82 -20.12
N TRP A 117 -8.44 -14.94 -19.05
CA TRP A 117 -8.74 -14.32 -17.76
C TRP A 117 -7.86 -13.10 -17.58
N SER A 118 -8.45 -11.91 -17.48
CA SER A 118 -7.73 -10.65 -17.34
C SER A 118 -8.49 -9.72 -16.38
N MET A 119 -7.72 -8.99 -15.56
CA MET A 119 -8.23 -7.88 -14.74
C MET A 119 -8.03 -6.53 -15.44
N GLN A 120 -7.33 -6.52 -16.59
CA GLN A 120 -7.04 -5.34 -17.38
C GLN A 120 -7.96 -5.24 -18.60
N ASP A 121 -8.52 -4.05 -18.80
CA ASP A 121 -9.27 -3.66 -19.99
C ASP A 121 -8.33 -3.21 -21.13
N GLY A 122 -8.89 -3.05 -22.33
CA GLY A 122 -8.17 -2.46 -23.48
C GLY A 122 -7.30 -3.43 -24.28
N ILE A 123 -7.53 -4.74 -24.15
CA ILE A 123 -6.86 -5.76 -24.96
C ILE A 123 -7.53 -5.82 -26.34
N LEU A 124 -6.76 -5.55 -27.39
CA LEU A 124 -7.23 -5.61 -28.78
C LEU A 124 -6.60 -6.82 -29.49
N PHE A 125 -7.45 -7.67 -30.06
CA PHE A 125 -7.05 -8.73 -30.98
C PHE A 125 -7.37 -8.31 -32.42
N ASP A 126 -6.40 -8.45 -33.32
CA ASP A 126 -6.53 -8.13 -34.75
C ASP A 126 -5.61 -9.05 -35.56
N ASN A 127 -5.90 -9.19 -36.86
CA ASN A 127 -5.10 -9.96 -37.82
C ASN A 127 -5.00 -11.47 -37.52
N ILE A 128 -6.12 -12.09 -37.13
CA ILE A 128 -6.19 -13.55 -36.94
C ILE A 128 -6.11 -14.25 -38.30
N LEU A 129 -5.00 -14.95 -38.56
CA LEU A 129 -4.75 -15.71 -39.79
C LEU A 129 -4.66 -17.21 -39.49
N ILE A 130 -5.48 -18.01 -40.19
CA ILE A 130 -5.32 -19.47 -40.23
C ILE A 130 -4.76 -19.86 -41.60
N ALA A 131 -3.57 -20.45 -41.62
CA ALA A 131 -2.92 -20.92 -42.84
C ALA A 131 -2.19 -22.24 -42.58
N SER A 132 -2.16 -23.12 -43.58
CA SER A 132 -1.41 -24.38 -43.54
C SER A 132 -0.01 -24.28 -44.14
N ASP A 133 0.30 -23.16 -44.82
CA ASP A 133 1.60 -22.88 -45.45
C ASP A 133 2.25 -21.68 -44.76
N GLU A 134 3.49 -21.89 -44.31
CA GLU A 134 4.33 -20.89 -43.67
C GLU A 134 4.56 -19.67 -44.56
N LYS A 135 4.72 -19.86 -45.88
CA LYS A 135 4.96 -18.74 -46.81
C LYS A 135 3.79 -17.77 -46.88
N VAL A 136 2.56 -18.27 -46.72
CA VAL A 136 1.36 -17.43 -46.69
C VAL A 136 1.35 -16.59 -45.41
N ALA A 137 1.75 -17.17 -44.27
CA ALA A 137 1.89 -16.43 -43.03
C ALA A 137 3.00 -15.36 -43.10
N ASP A 138 4.15 -15.69 -43.68
CA ASP A 138 5.27 -14.76 -43.84
C ASP A 138 4.91 -13.57 -44.74
N THR A 139 4.29 -13.85 -45.89
CA THR A 139 3.87 -12.78 -46.80
C THR A 139 2.84 -11.86 -46.15
N TYR A 140 1.83 -12.41 -45.47
CA TYR A 140 0.84 -11.61 -44.75
C TYR A 140 1.45 -10.78 -43.61
N ARG A 141 2.42 -11.34 -42.87
CA ARG A 141 3.16 -10.63 -41.82
C ARG A 141 3.90 -9.42 -42.39
N GLU A 142 4.59 -9.59 -43.51
CA GLU A 142 5.38 -8.53 -44.15
C GLU A 142 4.51 -7.46 -44.80
N THR A 143 3.38 -7.83 -45.42
CA THR A 143 2.52 -6.87 -46.13
C THR A 143 1.53 -6.14 -45.24
N THR A 144 0.96 -6.84 -44.25
CA THR A 144 -0.20 -6.33 -43.50
C THR A 144 0.20 -5.91 -42.09
N TRP A 145 0.82 -6.82 -41.33
CA TRP A 145 1.12 -6.59 -39.92
C TRP A 145 2.31 -5.64 -39.72
N LYS A 146 3.43 -5.88 -40.40
CA LYS A 146 4.69 -5.17 -40.18
C LYS A 146 4.60 -3.66 -40.44
N PRO A 147 3.96 -3.15 -41.51
CA PRO A 147 3.82 -1.71 -41.71
C PRO A 147 3.00 -1.03 -40.61
N LYS A 148 1.91 -1.68 -40.16
CA LYS A 148 1.08 -1.20 -39.04
C LYS A 148 1.87 -1.20 -37.73
N PHE A 149 2.57 -2.29 -37.44
CA PHE A 149 3.34 -2.48 -36.22
C PHE A 149 4.46 -1.43 -36.05
N GLU A 150 5.23 -1.14 -37.10
CA GLU A 150 6.31 -0.14 -36.99
C GLU A 150 5.73 1.26 -36.71
N VAL A 151 4.62 1.64 -37.34
CA VAL A 151 3.93 2.91 -37.07
C VAL A 151 3.38 2.96 -35.64
N GLU A 152 2.76 1.89 -35.16
CA GLU A 152 2.25 1.81 -33.78
C GLU A 152 3.38 1.89 -32.75
N LYS A 153 4.48 1.17 -32.99
CA LYS A 153 5.67 1.19 -32.14
C LYS A 153 6.32 2.57 -32.07
N GLU A 154 6.39 3.30 -33.18
CA GLU A 154 6.88 4.69 -33.18
C GLU A 154 5.96 5.62 -32.39
N LYS A 155 4.63 5.48 -32.54
CA LYS A 155 3.66 6.25 -31.75
C LYS A 155 3.75 5.95 -30.27
N LEU A 156 3.85 4.68 -29.87
CA LEU A 156 4.02 4.27 -28.48
C LEU A 156 5.29 4.87 -27.88
N LYS A 157 6.43 4.81 -28.58
CA LYS A 157 7.67 5.46 -28.12
C LYS A 157 7.52 6.98 -27.97
N ALA A 158 6.80 7.64 -28.87
CA ALA A 158 6.52 9.07 -28.77
C ALA A 158 5.58 9.40 -27.61
N GLU A 159 4.55 8.58 -27.37
CA GLU A 159 3.64 8.69 -26.24
C GLU A 159 4.34 8.45 -24.90
N GLU A 160 5.21 7.44 -24.79
CA GLU A 160 6.04 7.20 -23.61
C GLU A 160 7.02 8.36 -23.36
N ALA A 161 7.67 8.86 -24.41
CA ALA A 161 8.58 10.00 -24.32
C ALA A 161 7.86 11.30 -23.91
N THR A 162 6.64 11.52 -24.40
CA THR A 162 5.82 12.70 -24.07
C THR A 162 5.12 12.57 -22.71
N ALA A 163 4.68 11.38 -22.31
CA ALA A 163 4.15 11.10 -20.97
C ALA A 163 5.20 11.34 -19.89
N GLY A 164 6.47 11.00 -20.16
CA GLY A 164 7.61 11.37 -19.31
C GLY A 164 7.93 12.88 -19.30
N HIS A 165 7.67 13.61 -20.38
CA HIS A 165 8.03 15.04 -20.52
C HIS A 165 6.92 16.04 -20.17
N GLY A 166 5.64 15.71 -20.38
CA GLY A 166 4.51 16.61 -20.15
C GLY A 166 4.33 16.95 -18.67
N ILE A 167 4.44 15.93 -17.82
CA ILE A 167 4.39 16.08 -16.37
C ILE A 167 5.68 16.77 -15.87
N SER A 168 6.85 16.41 -16.40
CA SER A 168 8.14 16.99 -16.00
C SER A 168 8.25 18.48 -16.35
N SER A 169 7.82 18.90 -17.54
CA SER A 169 7.92 20.29 -18.01
C SER A 169 6.92 21.21 -17.29
N PHE A 170 5.70 20.71 -17.00
CA PHE A 170 4.71 21.42 -16.20
C PHE A 170 5.12 21.51 -14.72
N LYS A 171 5.60 20.41 -14.12
CA LYS A 171 6.18 20.40 -12.76
C LYS A 171 7.33 21.41 -12.65
N LYS A 172 8.27 21.44 -13.61
CA LYS A 172 9.40 22.40 -13.63
C LYS A 172 8.94 23.86 -13.68
N LYS A 173 7.89 24.18 -14.44
CA LYS A 173 7.32 25.56 -14.48
C LYS A 173 6.69 25.94 -13.16
N ILE A 174 5.97 25.01 -12.52
CA ILE A 174 5.33 25.23 -11.21
C ILE A 174 6.38 25.38 -10.10
N PHE A 175 7.37 24.49 -10.03
CA PHE A 175 8.45 24.58 -9.05
C PHE A 175 9.24 25.89 -9.21
N ASN A 176 9.56 26.32 -10.43
CA ASN A 176 10.21 27.62 -10.66
C ASN A 176 9.36 28.81 -10.18
N LEU A 177 8.03 28.73 -10.27
CA LEU A 177 7.14 29.77 -9.75
C LEU A 177 7.12 29.76 -8.22
N LEU A 178 7.07 28.57 -7.60
CA LEU A 178 7.09 28.41 -6.14
C LEU A 178 8.41 28.89 -5.51
N TYR A 179 9.56 28.57 -6.12
CA TYR A 179 10.86 29.06 -5.67
C TYR A 179 10.94 30.60 -5.73
N LYS A 180 10.39 31.22 -6.78
CA LYS A 180 10.31 32.70 -6.87
C LYS A 180 9.39 33.32 -5.83
N ILE A 181 8.29 32.65 -5.47
CA ILE A 181 7.38 33.09 -4.41
C ILE A 181 8.04 32.98 -3.04
N GLY A 182 8.92 31.99 -2.84
CA GLY A 182 9.76 31.84 -1.66
C GLY A 182 10.71 33.02 -1.41
N ASP A 183 10.99 33.86 -2.41
CA ASP A 183 11.87 35.03 -2.27
C ASP A 183 11.17 36.36 -1.94
N ILE A 184 9.86 36.31 -1.70
CA ILE A 184 9.09 37.48 -1.27
C ILE A 184 9.42 37.77 0.21
N PRO A 185 9.85 38.99 0.57
CA PRO A 185 10.33 39.32 1.93
C PRO A 185 9.28 39.09 3.03
N PHE A 186 8.00 39.14 2.67
CA PHE A 186 6.87 38.90 3.56
C PHE A 186 6.69 37.40 3.96
N LEU A 187 7.15 36.44 3.13
CA LEU A 187 7.05 34.99 3.41
C LEU A 187 8.31 34.39 4.05
N GLY A 188 9.27 35.23 4.47
CA GLY A 188 10.57 34.84 5.03
C GLY A 188 10.52 33.77 6.12
N ALA A 189 9.55 33.87 7.04
CA ALA A 189 9.37 32.93 8.15
C ALA A 189 8.83 31.55 7.73
N TYR A 190 8.20 31.46 6.56
CA TYR A 190 7.60 30.23 6.04
C TYR A 190 8.44 29.58 4.93
N LYS A 191 9.51 30.25 4.49
CA LYS A 191 10.50 29.73 3.53
C LYS A 191 10.94 28.28 3.80
N PRO A 192 11.41 27.90 5.01
CA PRO A 192 11.88 26.53 5.24
C PRO A 192 10.77 25.50 5.02
N LYS A 193 9.55 25.78 5.53
CA LYS A 193 8.39 24.89 5.34
C LYS A 193 7.96 24.76 3.88
N ILE A 194 8.05 25.85 3.11
CA ILE A 194 7.72 25.84 1.67
C ILE A 194 8.77 25.01 0.89
N ILE A 195 10.05 25.14 1.26
CA ILE A 195 11.15 24.39 0.65
C ILE A 195 11.04 22.89 0.98
N ASP A 196 10.76 22.54 2.23
CA ASP A 196 10.59 21.14 2.65
C ASP A 196 9.41 20.46 1.92
N LEU A 197 8.28 21.18 1.76
CA LEU A 197 7.13 20.68 1.01
C LEU A 197 7.42 20.52 -0.49
N ILE A 198 8.26 21.39 -1.05
CA ILE A 198 8.73 21.29 -2.44
C ILE A 198 9.63 20.06 -2.60
N GLU A 199 10.56 19.82 -1.68
CA GLU A 199 11.49 18.68 -1.71
C GLU A 199 10.74 17.34 -1.50
N GLN A 200 9.73 17.33 -0.63
CA GLN A 200 8.86 16.18 -0.41
C GLN A 200 8.02 15.84 -1.66
N GLY A 201 7.56 16.87 -2.40
CA GLY A 201 6.89 16.71 -3.69
C GLY A 201 7.83 16.29 -4.84
N GLU A 202 9.14 16.49 -4.73
CA GLU A 202 10.07 15.98 -5.75
C GLU A 202 10.30 14.46 -5.60
N LYS A 203 10.21 13.94 -4.37
CA LYS A 203 10.44 12.52 -4.05
C LYS A 203 9.27 11.58 -4.36
N GLN A 204 8.05 12.09 -4.54
CA GLN A 204 6.81 11.29 -4.58
C GLN A 204 5.90 11.63 -5.79
N PRO A 205 6.04 10.97 -6.96
CA PRO A 205 5.34 11.40 -8.18
C PRO A 205 3.80 11.40 -8.11
N ASN A 206 3.21 10.57 -7.26
CA ASN A 206 1.75 10.35 -7.14
C ASN A 206 1.04 11.32 -6.18
N ILE A 207 1.78 11.98 -5.27
CA ILE A 207 1.22 12.85 -4.21
C ILE A 207 1.27 14.35 -4.61
N ASN A 208 1.90 14.65 -5.75
CA ASN A 208 2.23 16.03 -6.16
C ASN A 208 1.02 16.94 -6.38
N ILE A 209 -0.13 16.41 -6.77
CA ILE A 209 -1.32 17.25 -7.01
C ILE A 209 -1.90 17.75 -5.68
N GLY A 210 -1.96 16.89 -4.65
CA GLY A 210 -2.46 17.26 -3.33
C GLY A 210 -1.54 18.24 -2.58
N ILE A 211 -0.23 18.06 -2.70
CA ILE A 211 0.77 18.97 -2.10
C ILE A 211 0.78 20.33 -2.80
N LEU A 212 0.64 20.37 -4.14
CA LEU A 212 0.53 21.64 -4.86
C LEU A 212 -0.75 22.40 -4.49
N ALA A 213 -1.88 21.70 -4.31
CA ALA A 213 -3.12 22.31 -3.86
C ALA A 213 -3.02 22.87 -2.42
N SER A 214 -2.36 22.14 -1.50
CA SER A 214 -2.19 22.59 -0.12
C SER A 214 -1.31 23.83 -0.01
N ILE A 215 -0.24 23.93 -0.79
CA ILE A 215 0.62 25.12 -0.84
C ILE A 215 -0.15 26.35 -1.31
N VAL A 216 -1.00 26.21 -2.34
CA VAL A 216 -1.84 27.32 -2.83
C VAL A 216 -2.84 27.76 -1.75
N ILE A 217 -3.47 26.83 -1.04
CA ILE A 217 -4.40 27.12 0.06
C ILE A 217 -3.69 27.81 1.23
N VAL A 218 -2.49 27.38 1.60
CA VAL A 218 -1.68 28.02 2.65
C VAL A 218 -1.30 29.45 2.25
N ILE A 219 -0.87 29.68 1.01
CA ILE A 219 -0.57 31.02 0.50
C ILE A 219 -1.84 31.90 0.53
N PHE A 220 -2.99 31.37 0.11
CA PHE A 220 -4.25 32.11 0.07
C PHE A 220 -4.78 32.44 1.47
N THR A 221 -4.71 31.50 2.42
CA THR A 221 -5.13 31.71 3.82
C THR A 221 -4.22 32.70 4.54
N ILE A 222 -2.92 32.65 4.30
CA ILE A 222 -1.97 33.64 4.81
C ILE A 222 -2.28 35.02 4.23
N PHE A 223 -2.49 35.13 2.92
CA PHE A 223 -2.84 36.39 2.25
C PHE A 223 -4.18 36.96 2.76
N TYR A 224 -5.17 36.10 3.00
CA TYR A 224 -6.46 36.46 3.59
C TYR A 224 -6.32 36.94 5.04
N ARG A 225 -5.47 36.29 5.85
CA ARG A 225 -5.18 36.74 7.23
C ARG A 225 -4.47 38.10 7.28
N ILE A 226 -3.70 38.47 6.26
CA ILE A 226 -3.02 39.76 6.20
C ILE A 226 -3.95 40.86 5.69
N LEU A 227 -4.81 40.54 4.72
CA LEU A 227 -5.78 41.49 4.20
C LEU A 227 -6.97 41.74 5.14
N PHE A 228 -7.36 40.75 5.95
CA PHE A 228 -8.58 40.82 6.79
C PHE A 228 -8.35 40.63 8.30
N GLY A 229 -7.11 40.40 8.76
CA GLY A 229 -6.79 40.18 10.17
C GLY A 229 -6.53 41.45 10.98
N GLY A 230 -7.57 42.25 11.26
CA GLY A 230 -7.50 43.41 12.14
C GLY A 230 -8.29 43.23 13.45
N ARG A 231 -7.55 43.19 14.58
CA ARG A 231 -7.94 43.41 16.00
C ARG A 231 -9.15 42.64 16.58
N ARG A 232 -8.89 41.76 17.55
CA ARG A 232 -9.90 41.30 18.52
C ARG A 232 -10.21 42.41 19.54
N PRO A 233 -11.47 42.77 19.80
CA PRO A 233 -11.85 43.44 21.03
C PRO A 233 -12.05 42.37 22.14
N VAL A 234 -11.54 42.70 23.32
CA VAL A 234 -11.84 42.04 24.60
C VAL A 234 -13.34 42.25 24.89
N VAL A 235 -14.04 41.20 25.29
CA VAL A 235 -15.44 41.29 25.73
C VAL A 235 -15.52 40.81 27.17
N ASP A 236 -15.77 41.76 28.08
CA ASP A 236 -16.27 41.52 29.43
C ASP A 236 -17.70 40.98 29.38
N VAL A 237 -17.99 40.01 30.24
CA VAL A 237 -19.32 39.41 30.42
C VAL A 237 -20.18 40.30 31.32
N PRO A 238 -21.47 40.48 30.99
CA PRO A 238 -22.47 40.38 32.05
C PRO A 238 -23.69 39.49 31.69
N GLU A 239 -24.30 39.04 32.78
CA GLU A 239 -25.37 38.05 32.96
C GLU A 239 -26.79 38.51 32.58
N THR A 240 -27.63 37.49 32.33
CA THR A 240 -29.10 37.37 32.61
C THR A 240 -30.17 38.04 31.72
N SER A 241 -30.92 37.21 30.98
CA SER A 241 -32.29 36.73 31.33
C SER A 241 -33.35 36.74 30.20
N SER A 242 -34.20 35.69 30.30
CA SER A 242 -35.57 35.48 29.80
C SER A 242 -35.85 35.31 28.30
N ALA A 243 -36.19 34.05 27.93
CA ALA A 243 -37.48 33.56 27.41
C ALA A 243 -38.41 34.59 26.72
N ASP A 244 -39.15 34.32 25.64
CA ASP A 244 -39.86 33.10 25.23
C ASP A 244 -40.47 33.31 23.82
N ALA A 245 -40.90 32.21 23.16
CA ALA A 245 -42.05 32.08 22.25
C ALA A 245 -42.24 33.07 21.06
N SER A 246 -42.57 32.68 19.82
CA SER A 246 -43.12 31.44 19.28
C SER A 246 -43.51 31.64 17.79
N VAL A 247 -43.61 30.51 17.04
CA VAL A 247 -44.65 30.19 16.02
C VAL A 247 -44.53 30.89 14.63
N THR A 248 -44.61 30.27 13.44
CA THR A 248 -44.93 28.89 13.00
C THR A 248 -44.89 28.81 11.46
N SER A 249 -44.70 27.59 10.94
CA SER A 249 -45.41 26.98 9.80
C SER A 249 -44.76 26.77 8.41
N ILE A 250 -44.78 25.47 8.05
CA ILE A 250 -45.29 24.82 6.81
C ILE A 250 -44.27 24.12 5.87
N ASN A 251 -44.33 22.79 6.02
CA ASN A 251 -44.43 21.69 5.04
C ASN A 251 -43.34 21.34 4.01
N GLN A 252 -43.02 20.03 4.07
CA GLN A 252 -42.94 19.00 3.01
C GLN A 252 -42.14 19.36 1.76
N GLY A 253 -41.14 18.61 1.33
CA GLY A 253 -40.93 17.16 1.41
C GLY A 253 -40.74 16.63 -0.01
N SER A 254 -39.70 15.84 -0.27
CA SER A 254 -39.55 14.94 -1.43
C SER A 254 -38.22 14.19 -1.24
N SER A 255 -38.24 13.06 -0.53
CA SER A 255 -38.22 11.67 -1.07
C SER A 255 -36.94 11.30 -1.81
N ARG A 256 -36.12 10.47 -1.14
CA ARG A 256 -34.97 9.74 -1.69
C ARG A 256 -35.45 8.31 -1.97
N GLU A 257 -35.31 7.89 -3.22
CA GLU A 257 -35.66 6.57 -3.73
C GLU A 257 -34.82 5.49 -3.05
N ARG A 258 -35.49 4.37 -2.73
CA ARG A 258 -34.89 3.08 -2.38
C ARG A 258 -34.96 2.23 -3.64
N GLU A 259 -33.80 1.87 -4.18
CA GLU A 259 -33.68 0.74 -5.10
C GLU A 259 -33.17 -0.46 -4.28
N ARG A 260 -33.94 -1.55 -4.36
CA ARG A 260 -33.57 -2.91 -3.94
C ARG A 260 -33.67 -3.75 -5.21
N GLU A 261 -32.55 -4.32 -5.60
CA GLU A 261 -32.33 -5.45 -6.53
C GLU A 261 -31.32 -6.33 -5.76
N ASP A 262 -31.28 -7.66 -5.76
CA ASP A 262 -32.05 -8.75 -6.33
C ASP A 262 -31.60 -9.99 -5.52
N GLU A 263 -32.50 -10.86 -5.10
CA GLU A 263 -32.16 -12.25 -4.71
C GLU A 263 -33.28 -13.14 -5.23
N ASN A 264 -33.03 -13.75 -6.39
CA ASN A 264 -33.74 -14.93 -6.90
C ASN A 264 -32.67 -16.02 -7.07
N ASP A 265 -32.53 -16.89 -6.07
CA ASP A 265 -31.86 -18.17 -6.24
C ASP A 265 -32.95 -19.22 -6.58
N ASP A 266 -32.92 -19.70 -7.82
CA ASP A 266 -33.67 -20.88 -8.23
C ASP A 266 -32.89 -22.13 -7.82
N GLU A 267 -33.54 -22.92 -6.97
CA GLU A 267 -33.22 -24.31 -6.66
C GLU A 267 -33.29 -25.16 -7.95
N ASN A 268 -32.30 -26.03 -8.17
CA ASN A 268 -32.57 -27.37 -8.68
C ASN A 268 -31.54 -28.36 -8.13
N GLU A 269 -32.11 -29.42 -7.58
CA GLU A 269 -31.53 -30.57 -6.92
C GLU A 269 -30.79 -31.47 -7.92
N ASP A 270 -29.71 -32.11 -7.48
CA ASP A 270 -29.46 -33.51 -7.82
C ASP A 270 -28.81 -34.20 -6.61
N GLU A 271 -29.59 -35.11 -6.02
CA GLU A 271 -29.21 -35.99 -4.93
C GLU A 271 -28.24 -37.06 -5.42
N ASP A 272 -27.14 -37.31 -4.69
CA ASP A 272 -26.57 -38.65 -4.64
C ASP A 272 -25.80 -38.93 -3.33
N ALA A 273 -26.50 -39.67 -2.46
CA ALA A 273 -26.05 -40.69 -1.51
C ALA A 273 -24.79 -40.46 -0.64
N ALA A 274 -25.07 -40.30 0.66
CA ALA A 274 -24.13 -40.36 1.78
C ALA A 274 -23.33 -41.68 1.88
N VAL A 275 -22.01 -41.56 2.12
CA VAL A 275 -21.12 -42.66 2.53
C VAL A 275 -20.53 -42.34 3.92
N PRO A 276 -20.63 -43.21 4.94
CA PRO A 276 -20.13 -42.92 6.28
C PRO A 276 -18.61 -43.14 6.40
N PRO A 277 -17.90 -42.45 7.33
CA PRO A 277 -16.45 -42.51 7.43
C PRO A 277 -15.95 -43.84 8.01
N ARG A 278 -14.97 -44.44 7.31
CA ARG A 278 -14.30 -45.71 7.67
C ARG A 278 -13.37 -45.51 8.88
N ARG A 279 -13.54 -46.37 9.90
CA ARG A 279 -12.71 -46.43 11.12
C ARG A 279 -11.26 -46.84 10.81
N ARG A 280 -10.31 -46.11 11.40
CA ARG A 280 -8.86 -46.32 11.31
C ARG A 280 -8.45 -47.58 12.08
N ALA A 281 -7.88 -48.58 11.40
CA ALA A 281 -7.37 -49.80 12.04
C ALA A 281 -5.95 -49.56 12.60
N THR A 282 -5.75 -49.94 13.86
CA THR A 282 -4.48 -49.87 14.59
C THR A 282 -3.52 -50.98 14.14
N ARG A 283 -2.28 -50.61 13.88
CA ARG A 283 -1.15 -51.47 13.53
C ARG A 283 -0.75 -52.32 14.75
N ARG A 284 -0.85 -53.66 14.64
CA ARG A 284 -0.17 -54.60 15.55
C ARG A 284 1.21 -54.91 14.97
N GLU A 285 2.24 -54.67 15.77
CA GLU A 285 3.60 -55.16 15.52
C GLU A 285 3.75 -56.57 16.08
N THR A 286 4.42 -57.43 15.31
CA THR A 286 5.16 -58.61 15.73
C THR A 286 6.53 -58.53 15.08
#